data_AF-A0A365NPG3-F1
#
_entry.id   AF-A0A365NPG3-F1
#
_cell.length_a   1.000
_cell.length_b   1.000
_cell.length_c   1.000
_cell.angle_alpha   90.00
_cell.angle_beta   90.00
_cell.angle_gamma   90.00
#
_symmetry.space_group_name_H-M   'P 1'
#
loop_
_entity.id
_entity.type
_entity.pdbx_description
1 polymer ?
#
loop_
_entity_poly.entity_id
_entity_poly.type
_entity_poly.pdbx_seq_one_letter_code
_entity_poly.pdbx_strand_id
1 'polypeptide(L)'
;MSYDLESGRGGAGYSDDPDFQALQYDLKSKLQALLSNNRKLANDVNVLGTRKDTPRLRERVHNSMDKTRDMCREIGEGVKRLQTWEELTKQQKYEQTKVSSDFQAALQEFQSLQRKALEKERASVTAARAAQEGESAEGPQSGNQLEQLQQQEQVSQLAPQDEVDFQEALIIEREEEIRNIEQGVGDLNVLFRQVAQIVNEQGEQLGTIADNVENVRDDTRQADVENRQAARYQKAARNKSCCLLLILAVILTIVILAIVLD
;
A
#
# COMPACT_ATOMS: atom_id res chain seq x y z
N MET A 1 -67.50 -7.88 -5.65
CA MET A 1 -66.47 -7.48 -4.68
C MET A 1 -65.22 -8.26 -5.05
N SER A 2 -64.44 -7.71 -5.98
CA SER A 2 -63.22 -8.34 -6.50
C SER A 2 -62.09 -7.95 -5.55
N TYR A 3 -61.47 -8.93 -4.91
CA TYR A 3 -60.23 -8.73 -4.18
C TYR A 3 -59.09 -9.01 -5.15
N ASP A 4 -58.63 -7.96 -5.83
CA ASP A 4 -57.33 -7.97 -6.48
C ASP A 4 -56.27 -7.99 -5.37
N LEU A 5 -55.77 -9.19 -5.08
CA LEU A 5 -54.56 -9.35 -4.27
C LEU A 5 -53.38 -8.96 -5.14
N GLU A 6 -52.98 -7.70 -4.96
CA GLU A 6 -51.70 -7.10 -5.31
C GLU A 6 -50.58 -8.12 -5.07
N SER A 7 -50.05 -8.66 -6.16
CA SER A 7 -48.86 -9.50 -6.16
C SER A 7 -47.72 -8.69 -5.54
N GLY A 8 -47.30 -9.10 -4.34
CA GLY A 8 -46.15 -8.52 -3.66
C GLY A 8 -44.92 -8.56 -4.55
N ARG A 9 -44.52 -7.40 -5.08
CA ARG A 9 -43.13 -7.12 -5.43
C ARG A 9 -42.35 -6.99 -4.12
N GLY A 10 -42.05 -8.12 -3.50
CA GLY A 10 -41.25 -8.21 -2.28
C GLY A 10 -40.00 -9.03 -2.56
N GLY A 11 -38.85 -8.36 -2.63
CA GLY A 11 -37.53 -8.99 -2.68
C GLY A 11 -36.81 -8.78 -4.01
N ALA A 12 -36.38 -7.54 -4.29
CA ALA A 12 -35.19 -7.37 -5.13
C ALA A 12 -34.07 -8.15 -4.43
N GLY A 13 -33.67 -9.26 -5.04
CA GLY A 13 -32.59 -10.09 -4.53
C GLY A 13 -31.33 -9.24 -4.46
N TYR A 14 -30.86 -8.98 -3.24
CA TYR A 14 -29.53 -8.49 -2.94
C TYR A 14 -28.52 -9.33 -3.73
N SER A 15 -28.05 -8.77 -4.84
CA SER A 15 -27.12 -9.43 -5.73
C SER A 15 -25.72 -8.99 -5.28
N ASP A 16 -24.91 -9.94 -4.83
CA ASP A 16 -23.46 -9.73 -4.80
C ASP A 16 -23.04 -9.35 -6.22
N ASP A 17 -22.70 -8.08 -6.44
CA ASP A 17 -22.21 -7.61 -7.74
C ASP A 17 -20.76 -8.13 -7.92
N PRO A 18 -20.52 -9.06 -8.85
CA PRO A 18 -19.20 -9.63 -9.07
C PRO A 18 -18.19 -8.59 -9.56
N ASP A 19 -18.63 -7.52 -10.24
CA ASP A 19 -17.76 -6.46 -10.75
C ASP A 19 -17.29 -5.55 -9.62
N PHE A 20 -18.18 -5.27 -8.65
CA PHE A 20 -17.81 -4.56 -7.42
C PHE A 20 -16.73 -5.33 -6.66
N GLN A 21 -16.94 -6.63 -6.43
CA GLN A 21 -15.98 -7.47 -5.71
C GLN A 21 -14.64 -7.53 -6.45
N ALA A 22 -14.65 -7.72 -7.77
CA ALA A 22 -13.42 -7.76 -8.57
C ALA A 22 -12.62 -6.44 -8.47
N LEU A 23 -13.29 -5.29 -8.59
CA LEU A 23 -12.65 -3.98 -8.45
C LEU A 23 -12.10 -3.77 -7.03
N GLN A 24 -12.87 -4.13 -6.00
CA GLN A 24 -12.45 -4.05 -4.61
C GLN A 24 -11.20 -4.90 -4.35
N TYR A 25 -11.15 -6.14 -4.84
CA TYR A 25 -9.98 -7.02 -4.68
C TYR A 25 -8.74 -6.46 -5.41
N ASP A 26 -8.91 -5.96 -6.63
CA ASP A 26 -7.83 -5.30 -7.38
C ASP A 26 -7.28 -4.09 -6.60
N LEU A 27 -8.15 -3.23 -6.09
CA LEU A 27 -7.75 -2.04 -5.32
C LEU A 27 -7.05 -2.40 -4.02
N LYS A 28 -7.53 -3.41 -3.29
CA LYS A 28 -6.84 -3.92 -2.11
C LYS A 28 -5.44 -4.42 -2.44
N SER A 29 -5.28 -5.14 -3.54
CA SER A 29 -3.96 -5.66 -3.96
C SER A 29 -3.00 -4.52 -4.34
N LYS A 30 -3.47 -3.56 -5.14
CA LYS A 30 -2.70 -2.36 -5.50
C LYS A 30 -2.33 -1.52 -4.27
N LEU A 31 -3.24 -1.40 -3.29
CA LEU A 31 -2.96 -0.71 -2.04
C LEU A 31 -1.85 -1.38 -1.22
N GLN A 32 -1.83 -2.72 -1.16
CA GLN A 32 -0.73 -3.44 -0.50
C GLN A 32 0.61 -3.23 -1.24
N ALA A 33 0.56 -3.19 -2.58
CA ALA A 33 1.74 -2.86 -3.39
C ALA A 33 2.21 -1.42 -3.14
N LEU A 34 1.29 -0.45 -3.04
CA LEU A 34 1.57 0.95 -2.74
C LEU A 34 2.27 1.08 -1.38
N LEU A 35 1.72 0.47 -0.32
CA LEU A 35 2.34 0.45 1.01
C LEU A 35 3.75 -0.15 0.98
N SER A 36 3.94 -1.21 0.20
CA SER A 36 5.26 -1.83 0.04
C SER A 36 6.25 -0.93 -0.70
N ASN A 37 5.79 -0.21 -1.73
CA ASN A 37 6.59 0.77 -2.45
C ASN A 37 6.96 1.96 -1.58
N ASN A 38 6.02 2.50 -0.78
CA ASN A 38 6.28 3.56 0.20
C ASN A 38 7.40 3.17 1.16
N ARG A 39 7.36 1.96 1.74
CA ARG A 39 8.41 1.48 2.64
C ARG A 39 9.78 1.39 1.97
N LYS A 40 9.83 0.88 0.74
CA LYS A 40 11.09 0.80 -0.03
C LYS A 40 11.63 2.19 -0.36
N LEU A 41 10.76 3.08 -0.85
CA LEU A 41 11.10 4.46 -1.15
C LEU A 41 11.57 5.20 0.10
N ALA A 42 10.93 5.00 1.25
CA ALA A 42 11.33 5.59 2.52
C ALA A 42 12.77 5.21 2.89
N ASN A 43 13.14 3.94 2.71
CA ASN A 43 14.51 3.49 2.93
C ASN A 43 15.50 4.17 1.99
N ASP A 44 15.18 4.26 0.70
CA ASP A 44 16.05 4.88 -0.29
C ASP A 44 16.19 6.40 -0.07
N VAL A 45 15.08 7.10 0.18
CA VAL A 45 15.06 8.55 0.52
C VAL A 45 15.85 8.83 1.80
N ASN A 46 15.85 7.92 2.78
CA ASN A 46 16.66 8.08 3.99
C ASN A 46 18.17 8.06 3.70
N VAL A 47 18.61 7.42 2.61
CA VAL A 47 20.01 7.35 2.21
C VAL A 47 20.46 8.56 1.36
N LEU A 48 19.53 9.26 0.69
CA LEU A 48 19.85 10.48 -0.06
C LEU A 48 20.56 11.54 0.80
N GLY A 49 21.58 12.17 0.24
CA GLY A 49 22.42 13.17 0.92
C GLY A 49 23.35 12.61 2.00
N THR A 50 23.42 11.29 2.17
CA THR A 50 24.38 10.65 3.09
C THR A 50 25.65 10.21 2.35
N ARG A 51 26.67 9.72 3.07
CA ARG A 51 27.89 9.15 2.45
C ARG A 51 27.65 7.93 1.55
N LYS A 52 26.46 7.31 1.63
CA LYS A 52 26.05 6.17 0.79
C LYS A 52 25.20 6.59 -0.41
N ASP A 53 25.04 7.89 -0.62
CA ASP A 53 24.36 8.43 -1.79
C ASP A 53 25.16 8.11 -3.06
N THR A 54 24.48 7.61 -4.09
CA THR A 54 25.09 7.20 -5.36
C THR A 54 24.11 7.51 -6.51
N PRO A 55 24.59 7.76 -7.74
CA PRO A 55 23.70 8.00 -8.89
C PRO A 55 22.65 6.90 -9.07
N ARG A 56 23.03 5.63 -8.91
CA ARG A 56 22.10 4.47 -8.98
C ARG A 56 21.02 4.49 -7.91
N LEU A 57 21.31 5.01 -6.71
CA LEU A 57 20.31 5.17 -5.66
C LEU A 57 19.29 6.23 -6.06
N ARG A 58 19.76 7.37 -6.59
CA ARG A 58 18.89 8.49 -7.03
C ARG A 58 17.98 8.07 -8.18
N GLU A 59 18.54 7.40 -9.18
CA GLU A 59 17.77 6.79 -10.26
C GLU A 59 16.71 5.82 -9.72
N ARG A 60 17.05 5.00 -8.72
CA ARG A 60 16.09 4.10 -8.07
C ARG A 60 15.00 4.85 -7.31
N VAL A 61 15.33 5.93 -6.60
CA VAL A 61 14.36 6.80 -5.93
C VAL A 61 13.40 7.39 -6.96
N HIS A 62 13.94 7.98 -8.03
CA HIS A 62 13.17 8.59 -9.11
C HIS A 62 12.18 7.59 -9.74
N ASN A 63 12.68 6.44 -10.20
CA ASN A 63 11.86 5.37 -10.77
C ASN A 63 10.80 4.86 -9.79
N SER A 64 11.14 4.75 -8.50
CA SER A 64 10.19 4.32 -7.47
C SER A 64 9.13 5.38 -7.21
N MET A 65 9.46 6.66 -7.24
CA MET A 65 8.49 7.75 -7.13
C MET A 65 7.51 7.77 -8.30
N ASP A 66 8.00 7.65 -9.53
CA ASP A 66 7.15 7.67 -10.72
C ASP A 66 6.20 6.48 -10.74
N LYS A 67 6.70 5.28 -10.50
CA LYS A 67 5.87 4.07 -10.37
C LYS A 67 4.82 4.21 -9.26
N THR A 68 5.19 4.81 -8.15
CA THR A 68 4.27 5.01 -7.02
C THR A 68 3.22 6.08 -7.34
N ARG A 69 3.59 7.12 -8.10
CA ARG A 69 2.67 8.15 -8.60
C ARG A 69 1.61 7.56 -9.51
N ASP A 70 2.01 6.72 -10.47
CA ASP A 70 1.07 6.08 -11.39
C ASP A 70 0.13 5.13 -10.66
N MET A 71 0.66 4.34 -9.71
CA MET A 71 -0.16 3.49 -8.85
C MET A 71 -1.18 4.29 -8.02
N CYS A 72 -0.78 5.46 -7.49
CA CYS A 72 -1.72 6.36 -6.81
C CYS A 72 -2.82 6.86 -7.76
N ARG A 73 -2.50 7.21 -9.01
CA ARG A 73 -3.51 7.63 -10.00
C ARG A 73 -4.50 6.49 -10.30
N GLU A 74 -4.00 5.27 -10.55
CA GLU A 74 -4.83 4.09 -10.80
C GLU A 74 -5.76 3.76 -9.62
N ILE A 75 -5.23 3.75 -8.39
CA ILE A 75 -6.03 3.50 -7.19
C ILE A 75 -7.06 4.63 -7.02
N GLY A 76 -6.66 5.88 -7.25
CA GLY A 76 -7.55 7.03 -7.19
C GLY A 76 -8.75 6.93 -8.14
N GLU A 77 -8.52 6.52 -9.38
CA GLU A 77 -9.59 6.25 -10.35
C GLU A 77 -10.48 5.09 -9.91
N GLY A 78 -9.90 4.01 -9.41
CA GLY A 78 -10.66 2.88 -8.88
C GLY A 78 -11.50 3.24 -7.66
N VAL A 79 -10.98 4.06 -6.74
CA VAL A 79 -11.72 4.57 -5.58
C VAL A 79 -12.89 5.44 -6.02
N LYS A 80 -12.70 6.32 -7.02
CA LYS A 80 -13.79 7.11 -7.61
C LYS A 80 -14.84 6.22 -8.26
N ARG A 81 -14.41 5.22 -9.03
CA ARG A 81 -15.31 4.23 -9.63
C ARG A 81 -16.12 3.56 -8.54
N LEU A 82 -15.50 3.05 -7.47
CA LEU A 82 -16.22 2.44 -6.35
C LEU A 82 -17.33 3.35 -5.78
N GLN A 83 -17.16 4.69 -5.78
CA GLN A 83 -18.20 5.62 -5.29
C GLN A 83 -19.45 5.67 -6.17
N THR A 84 -19.36 5.26 -7.44
CA THR A 84 -20.49 5.31 -8.39
C THR A 84 -21.47 4.14 -8.24
N TRP A 85 -21.13 3.11 -7.47
CA TRP A 85 -22.03 1.99 -7.24
C TRP A 85 -23.17 2.39 -6.30
N GLU A 86 -24.39 2.26 -6.80
CA GLU A 86 -25.62 2.47 -6.04
C GLU A 86 -26.10 1.14 -5.41
N GLU A 87 -26.90 1.21 -4.36
CA GLU A 87 -27.52 0.04 -3.70
C GLU A 87 -26.54 -0.98 -3.06
N LEU A 88 -25.43 -0.50 -2.49
CA LEU A 88 -24.46 -1.36 -1.78
C LEU A 88 -25.05 -2.04 -0.53
N THR A 89 -24.68 -3.30 -0.32
CA THR A 89 -24.91 -3.96 0.98
C THR A 89 -24.12 -3.26 2.09
N LYS A 90 -24.51 -3.44 3.35
CA LYS A 90 -23.75 -2.89 4.50
C LYS A 90 -22.28 -3.33 4.48
N GLN A 91 -22.02 -4.59 4.11
CA GLN A 91 -20.68 -5.13 4.01
C GLN A 91 -19.88 -4.51 2.85
N GLN A 92 -20.48 -4.38 1.66
CA GLN A 92 -19.84 -3.74 0.52
C GLN A 92 -19.55 -2.25 0.81
N LYS A 93 -20.46 -1.57 1.48
CA LYS A 93 -20.27 -0.18 1.92
C LYS A 93 -19.12 -0.03 2.90
N TYR A 94 -19.01 -0.93 3.88
CA TYR A 94 -17.83 -0.96 4.77
C TYR A 94 -16.54 -1.11 3.98
N GLU A 95 -16.51 -2.06 3.04
CA GLU A 95 -15.33 -2.36 2.24
C GLU A 95 -14.94 -1.19 1.32
N GLN A 96 -15.92 -0.52 0.71
CA GLN A 96 -15.74 0.71 -0.06
C GLN A 96 -15.10 1.81 0.79
N THR A 97 -15.64 2.06 1.99
CA THR A 97 -15.13 3.09 2.89
C THR A 97 -13.74 2.74 3.43
N LYS A 98 -13.51 1.47 3.76
CA LYS A 98 -12.22 0.97 4.25
C LYS A 98 -11.12 1.16 3.21
N VAL A 99 -11.37 0.80 1.95
CA VAL A 99 -10.42 1.00 0.84
C VAL A 99 -10.11 2.48 0.64
N SER A 100 -11.12 3.36 0.67
CA SER A 100 -10.94 4.81 0.51
C SER A 100 -10.09 5.41 1.63
N SER A 101 -10.37 5.04 2.88
CA SER A 101 -9.63 5.48 4.07
C SER A 101 -8.18 5.00 4.09
N ASP A 102 -7.97 3.70 3.85
CA ASP A 102 -6.62 3.14 3.83
C ASP A 102 -5.79 3.73 2.66
N PHE A 103 -6.42 4.00 1.51
CA PHE A 103 -5.76 4.70 0.40
C PHE A 103 -5.38 6.15 0.76
N GLN A 104 -6.26 6.90 1.43
CA GLN A 104 -5.93 8.24 1.89
C GLN A 104 -4.67 8.25 2.78
N ALA A 105 -4.59 7.31 3.72
CA ALA A 105 -3.43 7.17 4.59
C ALA A 105 -2.14 6.84 3.81
N ALA A 106 -2.20 5.88 2.88
CA ALA A 106 -1.05 5.52 2.05
C ALA A 106 -0.60 6.66 1.12
N LEU A 107 -1.55 7.42 0.57
CA LEU A 107 -1.28 8.59 -0.26
C LEU A 107 -0.62 9.72 0.54
N GLN A 108 -1.07 9.95 1.78
CA GLN A 108 -0.47 10.94 2.67
C GLN A 108 0.97 10.57 3.05
N GLU A 109 1.24 9.29 3.32
CA GLU A 109 2.60 8.81 3.56
C GLU A 109 3.50 9.08 2.34
N PHE A 110 3.03 8.75 1.14
CA PHE A 110 3.78 8.98 -0.09
C PHE A 110 4.08 10.47 -0.34
N GLN A 111 3.11 11.36 -0.09
CA GLN A 111 3.33 12.81 -0.18
C GLN A 111 4.40 13.30 0.80
N SER A 112 4.43 12.76 2.02
CA SER A 112 5.48 13.08 3.00
C SER A 112 6.86 12.63 2.50
N LEU A 113 6.96 11.45 1.88
CA LEU A 113 8.20 10.94 1.30
C LEU A 113 8.70 11.80 0.13
N GLN A 114 7.81 12.24 -0.76
CA GLN A 114 8.18 13.15 -1.85
C GLN A 114 8.75 14.48 -1.34
N ARG A 115 8.08 15.09 -0.35
CA ARG A 115 8.57 16.34 0.28
C ARG A 115 9.94 16.14 0.92
N LYS A 116 10.12 15.05 1.66
CA LYS A 116 11.39 14.72 2.29
C LYS A 116 12.51 14.53 1.28
N ALA A 117 12.23 13.88 0.15
CA ALA A 117 13.22 13.72 -0.91
C ALA A 117 13.57 15.05 -1.56
N LEU A 118 12.57 15.89 -1.85
CA LEU A 118 12.77 17.24 -2.39
C LEU A 118 13.67 18.09 -1.48
N GLU A 119 13.42 18.07 -0.17
CA GLU A 119 14.25 18.79 0.80
C GLU A 119 15.69 18.30 0.80
N LYS A 120 15.90 16.98 0.73
CA LYS A 120 17.24 16.37 0.71
C LYS A 120 18.00 16.66 -0.58
N GLU A 121 17.36 16.57 -1.73
CA GLU A 121 17.98 16.90 -3.02
C GLU A 121 18.37 18.38 -3.07
N ARG A 122 17.47 19.28 -2.65
CA ARG A 122 17.78 20.72 -2.55
C ARG A 122 18.96 20.99 -1.63
N ALA A 123 18.99 20.38 -0.45
CA ALA A 123 20.11 20.52 0.47
C ALA A 123 21.42 20.00 -0.13
N SER A 124 21.36 18.91 -0.89
CA SER A 124 22.52 18.32 -1.57
C SER A 124 23.05 19.22 -2.69
N VAL A 125 22.17 19.81 -3.50
CA VAL A 125 22.53 20.76 -4.56
C VAL A 125 23.16 22.03 -3.96
N THR A 126 22.53 22.61 -2.93
CA THR A 126 23.07 23.81 -2.26
C THR A 126 24.46 23.53 -1.67
N ALA A 127 24.66 22.37 -1.03
CA ALA A 127 25.97 22.00 -0.50
C ALA A 127 27.02 21.78 -1.61
N ALA A 128 26.62 21.20 -2.75
CA ALA A 128 27.53 20.99 -3.88
C ALA A 128 27.96 22.32 -4.53
N ARG A 129 27.04 23.27 -4.70
CA ARG A 129 27.35 24.62 -5.21
C ARG A 129 28.26 25.40 -4.25
N ALA A 130 27.98 25.34 -2.94
CA ALA A 130 28.81 25.99 -1.93
C ALA A 130 30.24 25.42 -1.87
N ALA A 131 30.42 24.12 -2.17
CA ALA A 131 31.75 23.51 -2.25
C ALA A 131 32.54 24.02 -3.47
N GLN A 132 31.90 24.17 -4.63
CA GLN A 132 32.54 24.76 -5.82
C GLN A 132 32.92 26.24 -5.61
N GLU A 133 32.07 27.02 -4.93
CA GLU A 133 32.34 28.43 -4.65
C GLU A 133 33.37 28.63 -3.53
N GLY A 134 33.39 27.74 -2.53
CA GLY A 134 34.33 27.76 -1.41
C GLY A 134 35.78 27.50 -1.79
N GLU A 135 36.03 26.77 -2.89
CA GLU A 135 37.37 26.64 -3.49
C GLU A 135 37.82 27.92 -4.22
N SER A 136 36.91 28.87 -4.48
CA SER A 136 37.18 30.12 -5.20
C SER A 136 37.34 31.35 -4.29
N ALA A 137 37.18 31.21 -2.96
CA ALA A 137 37.12 32.33 -2.02
C ALA A 137 38.00 32.14 -0.76
N GLU A 138 39.32 32.08 -0.93
CA GLU A 138 40.26 32.38 0.16
C GLU A 138 40.79 33.83 0.04
N GLY A 139 40.62 34.63 1.08
CA GLY A 139 41.35 35.88 1.30
C GLY A 139 41.10 36.45 2.71
N PRO A 140 41.90 37.39 3.26
CA PRO A 140 43.20 37.91 2.81
C PRO A 140 44.37 37.65 3.79
N GLN A 141 45.57 37.86 3.27
CA GLN A 141 46.91 37.70 3.86
C GLN A 141 47.13 38.33 5.25
N SER A 142 47.96 37.66 6.06
CA SER A 142 48.87 38.32 6.99
C SER A 142 50.29 37.77 6.79
N GLY A 143 51.17 38.64 6.26
CA GLY A 143 52.62 38.62 6.48
C GLY A 143 53.47 37.65 5.64
N ASN A 144 54.18 38.22 4.64
CA ASN A 144 55.45 37.74 4.07
C ASN A 144 55.46 36.44 3.25
N GLN A 145 54.75 36.39 2.11
CA GLN A 145 54.86 35.23 1.19
C GLN A 145 54.76 35.56 -0.30
N LEU A 146 55.16 36.77 -0.72
CA LEU A 146 54.99 37.23 -2.12
C LEU A 146 55.74 36.37 -3.16
N GLU A 147 56.83 35.70 -2.79
CA GLU A 147 57.65 34.89 -3.71
C GLU A 147 57.20 33.42 -3.80
N GLN A 148 56.45 32.90 -2.81
CA GLN A 148 55.90 31.55 -2.85
C GLN A 148 54.51 31.52 -3.50
N LEU A 149 53.78 32.64 -3.43
CA LEU A 149 52.44 32.79 -4.02
C LEU A 149 52.48 32.74 -5.55
N GLN A 150 53.51 33.26 -6.21
CA GLN A 150 53.55 33.28 -7.68
C GLN A 150 53.74 31.87 -8.29
N GLN A 151 54.31 30.94 -7.53
CA GLN A 151 54.47 29.55 -7.95
C GLN A 151 53.31 28.65 -7.48
N GLN A 152 52.57 29.08 -6.46
CA GLN A 152 51.38 28.38 -5.96
C GLN A 152 50.08 28.81 -6.66
N GLU A 153 49.98 30.07 -7.12
CA GLU A 153 48.86 30.56 -7.94
C GLU A 153 48.75 29.83 -9.28
N GLN A 154 49.86 29.32 -9.83
CA GLN A 154 49.85 28.55 -11.07
C GLN A 154 49.47 27.07 -10.85
N VAL A 155 49.48 26.59 -9.60
CA VAL A 155 49.17 25.18 -9.25
C VAL A 155 47.76 25.05 -8.65
N SER A 156 47.23 26.09 -8.00
CA SER A 156 45.89 26.07 -7.39
C SER A 156 44.74 26.42 -8.35
N GLN A 157 45.01 26.94 -9.55
CA GLN A 157 43.96 27.25 -10.55
C GLN A 157 43.49 26.06 -11.39
N LEU A 158 43.98 24.85 -11.10
CA LEU A 158 43.75 23.66 -11.90
C LEU A 158 43.13 22.56 -11.05
N ALA A 159 41.93 22.80 -10.49
CA ALA A 159 40.98 21.70 -10.54
C ALA A 159 40.91 21.32 -12.03
N PRO A 160 41.18 20.05 -12.41
CA PRO A 160 41.11 19.66 -13.81
C PRO A 160 39.75 20.11 -14.32
N GLN A 161 39.71 20.84 -15.44
CA GLN A 161 38.46 21.37 -15.98
C GLN A 161 37.41 20.25 -16.15
N ASP A 162 37.88 19.03 -16.44
CA ASP A 162 37.09 17.80 -16.47
C ASP A 162 36.36 17.48 -15.14
N GLU A 163 36.94 17.77 -13.98
CA GLU A 163 36.34 17.54 -12.65
C GLU A 163 35.25 18.57 -12.33
N VAL A 164 35.48 19.83 -12.70
CA VAL A 164 34.47 20.90 -12.57
C VAL A 164 33.28 20.62 -13.48
N ASP A 165 33.54 20.25 -14.73
CA ASP A 165 32.51 19.90 -15.72
C ASP A 165 31.70 18.67 -15.27
N PHE A 166 32.36 17.67 -14.68
CA PHE A 166 31.69 16.50 -14.12
C PHE A 166 30.79 16.86 -12.93
N GLN A 167 31.26 17.73 -12.03
CA GLN A 167 30.48 18.16 -10.87
C GLN A 167 29.27 19.02 -11.26
N GLU A 168 29.43 19.89 -12.26
CA GLU A 168 28.31 20.68 -12.81
C GLU A 168 27.27 19.79 -13.48
N ALA A 169 27.69 18.77 -14.24
CA ALA A 169 26.77 17.80 -14.83
C ALA A 169 25.93 17.07 -13.77
N LEU A 170 26.55 16.68 -12.65
CA LEU A 170 25.83 16.06 -11.52
C LEU A 170 24.85 17.02 -10.83
N ILE A 171 25.15 18.32 -10.79
CA ILE A 171 24.24 19.33 -10.24
C ILE A 171 23.03 19.50 -11.16
N ILE A 172 23.26 19.57 -12.48
CA ILE A 172 22.19 19.70 -13.48
C ILE A 172 21.24 18.49 -13.42
N GLU A 173 21.78 17.27 -13.32
CA GLU A 173 20.97 16.04 -13.18
C GLU A 173 20.05 16.11 -11.94
N ARG A 174 20.57 16.56 -10.80
CA ARG A 174 19.77 16.73 -9.57
C ARG A 174 18.71 17.82 -9.70
N GLU A 175 19.01 18.92 -10.39
CA GLU A 175 18.02 19.97 -10.62
C GLU A 175 16.87 19.50 -11.50
N GLU A 176 17.14 18.64 -12.47
CA GLU A 176 16.10 17.97 -13.26
C GLU A 176 15.24 17.04 -12.37
N GLU A 177 15.87 16.23 -11.52
CA GLU A 177 15.17 15.38 -10.54
C GLU A 177 14.27 16.20 -9.62
N ILE A 178 14.76 17.33 -9.09
CA ILE A 178 14.00 18.27 -8.26
C ILE A 178 12.73 18.74 -8.99
N ARG A 179 12.83 19.18 -10.24
CA ARG A 179 11.68 19.65 -11.04
C ARG A 179 10.65 18.53 -11.24
N ASN A 180 11.11 17.31 -11.50
CA ASN A 180 10.23 16.15 -11.66
C ASN A 180 9.48 15.81 -10.36
N ILE A 181 10.15 15.89 -9.21
CA ILE A 181 9.51 15.69 -7.91
C ILE A 181 8.48 16.80 -7.64
N GLU A 182 8.80 18.06 -7.92
CA GLU A 182 7.90 19.21 -7.74
C GLU A 182 6.62 19.08 -8.56
N GLN A 183 6.75 18.73 -9.85
CA GLN A 183 5.59 18.47 -10.70
C GLN A 183 4.73 17.34 -10.13
N GLY A 184 5.37 16.26 -9.68
CA GLY A 184 4.69 15.12 -9.07
C GLY A 184 3.91 15.46 -7.80
N VAL A 185 4.44 16.36 -6.96
CA VAL A 185 3.76 16.85 -5.75
C VAL A 185 2.50 17.63 -6.10
N GLY A 186 2.56 18.46 -7.17
CA GLY A 186 1.42 19.21 -7.68
C GLY A 186 0.26 18.30 -8.10
N ASP A 187 0.55 17.31 -8.92
CA ASP A 187 -0.45 16.35 -9.43
C ASP A 187 -1.13 15.58 -8.30
N LEU A 188 -0.36 15.11 -7.30
CA LEU A 188 -0.90 14.33 -6.19
C LEU A 188 -1.70 15.18 -5.20
N ASN A 189 -1.46 16.48 -5.11
CA ASN A 189 -2.25 17.36 -4.25
C ASN A 189 -3.71 17.42 -4.70
N VAL A 190 -3.96 17.40 -6.02
CA VAL A 190 -5.32 17.33 -6.57
C VAL A 190 -5.99 16.01 -6.17
N LEU A 191 -5.28 14.90 -6.38
CA LEU A 191 -5.78 13.57 -6.01
C LEU A 191 -6.06 13.47 -4.51
N PHE A 192 -5.16 13.98 -3.67
CA PHE A 192 -5.33 13.95 -2.22
C PHE A 192 -6.58 14.70 -1.77
N ARG A 193 -6.85 15.88 -2.32
CA ARG A 193 -8.08 16.62 -2.00
C ARG A 193 -9.33 15.86 -2.41
N GLN A 194 -9.31 15.24 -3.59
CA GLN A 194 -10.43 14.42 -4.07
C GLN A 194 -10.68 13.21 -3.17
N VAL A 195 -9.63 12.49 -2.77
CA VAL A 195 -9.75 11.33 -1.89
C VAL A 195 -10.19 11.75 -0.48
N ALA A 196 -9.65 12.85 0.05
CA ALA A 196 -10.06 13.38 1.35
C ALA A 196 -11.53 13.79 1.37
N GLN A 197 -12.03 14.36 0.26
CA GLN A 197 -13.45 14.65 0.12
C GLN A 197 -14.29 13.36 0.16
N ILE A 198 -13.91 12.34 -0.61
CA ILE A 198 -14.60 11.04 -0.63
C ILE A 198 -14.67 10.43 0.79
N VAL A 199 -13.55 10.41 1.52
CA VAL A 199 -13.51 9.82 2.87
C VAL A 199 -14.34 10.64 3.87
N ASN A 200 -14.33 11.97 3.77
CA ASN A 200 -15.16 12.83 4.61
C ASN A 200 -16.66 12.60 4.36
N GLU A 201 -17.08 12.44 3.10
CA GLU A 201 -18.46 12.14 2.73
C GLU A 201 -18.92 10.76 3.28
N GLN A 202 -17.99 9.83 3.50
CA GLN A 202 -18.26 8.51 4.08
C GLN A 202 -18.28 8.49 5.64
N GLY A 203 -17.90 9.59 6.30
CA GLY A 203 -17.40 9.63 7.68
C GLY A 203 -18.31 9.12 8.81
N GLU A 204 -19.63 9.23 8.73
CA GLU A 204 -20.52 8.82 9.84
C GLU A 204 -20.74 7.28 9.89
N GLN A 205 -20.42 6.55 8.82
CA GLN A 205 -20.77 5.13 8.69
C GLN A 205 -19.67 4.15 9.16
N LEU A 206 -18.45 4.62 9.43
CA LEU A 206 -17.32 3.77 9.82
C LEU A 206 -17.50 3.12 11.19
N GLY A 207 -17.93 3.89 12.20
CA GLY A 207 -18.05 3.42 13.58
C GLY A 207 -19.07 2.30 13.74
N THR A 208 -20.28 2.48 13.22
CA THR A 208 -21.36 1.51 13.40
C THR A 208 -21.21 0.26 12.54
N ILE A 209 -20.54 0.33 11.39
CA ILE A 209 -20.42 -0.82 10.48
C ILE A 209 -19.16 -1.65 10.80
N ALA A 210 -18.06 -1.05 11.25
CA ALA A 210 -16.89 -1.79 11.73
C ALA A 210 -17.27 -2.76 12.85
N ASP A 211 -18.02 -2.27 13.85
CA ASP A 211 -18.52 -3.09 14.97
C ASP A 211 -19.38 -4.26 14.46
N ASN A 212 -20.22 -4.05 13.45
CA ASN A 212 -21.10 -5.11 12.92
C ASN A 212 -20.39 -6.11 11.98
N VAL A 213 -19.39 -5.68 11.20
CA VAL A 213 -18.64 -6.56 10.28
C VAL A 213 -17.59 -7.37 11.02
N GLU A 214 -16.94 -6.81 12.05
CA GLU A 214 -16.05 -7.56 12.95
C GLU A 214 -16.83 -8.69 13.64
N ASN A 215 -18.02 -8.37 14.18
CA ASN A 215 -18.92 -9.37 14.76
C ASN A 215 -19.31 -10.47 13.75
N VAL A 216 -19.74 -10.13 12.53
CA VAL A 216 -20.13 -11.13 11.50
C VAL A 216 -18.94 -12.00 11.05
N ARG A 217 -17.74 -11.41 10.96
CA ARG A 217 -16.52 -12.13 10.58
C ARG A 217 -16.07 -13.10 11.68
N ASP A 218 -16.15 -12.69 12.94
CA ASP A 218 -15.85 -13.56 14.08
C ASP A 218 -16.91 -14.66 14.22
N ASP A 219 -18.19 -14.35 14.04
CA ASP A 219 -19.28 -15.33 14.01
C ASP A 219 -19.09 -16.37 12.90
N THR A 220 -18.68 -15.95 11.70
CA THR A 220 -18.43 -16.87 10.57
C THR A 220 -17.21 -17.76 10.82
N ARG A 221 -16.15 -17.19 11.41
CA ARG A 221 -14.94 -17.96 11.77
C ARG A 221 -15.25 -18.97 12.87
N GLN A 222 -16.07 -18.60 13.84
CA GLN A 222 -16.53 -19.49 14.90
C GLN A 222 -17.46 -20.58 14.34
N ALA A 223 -18.34 -20.25 13.40
CA ALA A 223 -19.18 -21.21 12.70
C ALA A 223 -18.38 -22.24 11.87
N ASP A 224 -17.28 -21.85 11.20
CA ASP A 224 -16.39 -22.81 10.51
C ASP A 224 -15.69 -23.75 11.51
N VAL A 225 -15.29 -23.24 12.67
CA VAL A 225 -14.69 -24.06 13.74
C VAL A 225 -15.71 -25.06 14.30
N GLU A 226 -16.93 -24.61 14.58
CA GLU A 226 -18.02 -25.46 15.07
C GLU A 226 -18.42 -26.52 14.04
N ASN A 227 -18.50 -26.15 12.76
CA ASN A 227 -18.82 -27.09 11.67
C ASN A 227 -17.72 -28.15 11.47
N ARG A 228 -16.44 -27.76 11.55
CA ARG A 228 -15.32 -28.71 11.55
C ARG A 228 -15.37 -29.62 12.76
N GLN A 229 -15.70 -29.11 13.94
CA GLN A 229 -15.80 -29.90 15.16
C GLN A 229 -16.98 -30.89 15.08
N ALA A 230 -18.13 -30.46 14.58
CA ALA A 230 -19.29 -31.31 14.32
C ALA A 230 -18.97 -32.43 13.32
N ALA A 231 -18.29 -32.12 12.21
CA ALA A 231 -17.84 -33.13 11.24
C ALA A 231 -16.88 -34.16 11.85
N ARG A 232 -15.99 -33.73 12.75
CA ARG A 232 -15.10 -34.65 13.49
C ARG A 232 -15.87 -35.55 14.47
N TYR A 233 -16.83 -34.99 15.22
CA TYR A 233 -17.69 -35.78 16.10
C TYR A 233 -18.55 -36.78 15.32
N GLN A 234 -19.12 -36.38 14.18
CA GLN A 234 -19.93 -37.26 13.34
C GLN A 234 -19.09 -38.41 12.74
N LYS A 235 -17.85 -38.14 12.32
CA LYS A 235 -16.93 -39.18 11.83
C LYS A 235 -16.56 -40.16 12.94
N ALA A 236 -16.29 -39.69 14.15
CA ALA A 236 -15.99 -40.53 15.30
C ALA A 236 -17.21 -41.37 15.74
N ALA A 237 -18.41 -40.78 15.72
CA ALA A 237 -19.66 -41.48 16.02
C ALA A 237 -19.93 -42.60 15.01
N ARG A 238 -19.75 -42.35 13.70
CA ARG A 238 -19.94 -43.36 12.65
C ARG A 238 -19.03 -44.58 12.83
N ASN A 239 -17.78 -44.37 13.23
CA ASN A 239 -16.85 -45.45 13.52
C ASN A 239 -17.29 -46.28 14.73
N LYS A 240 -17.81 -45.63 15.79
CA LYS A 240 -18.35 -46.31 16.98
C LYS A 240 -19.63 -47.08 16.67
N SER A 241 -20.54 -46.50 15.89
CA SER A 241 -21.77 -47.16 15.45
C SER A 241 -21.50 -48.39 14.58
N CYS A 242 -20.51 -48.33 13.69
CA CYS A 242 -20.11 -49.48 12.87
C CYS A 242 -19.58 -50.64 13.74
N CYS A 243 -18.78 -50.33 14.77
CA CYS A 243 -18.25 -51.34 15.69
C CYS A 243 -19.37 -51.99 16.52
N LEU A 244 -20.33 -51.19 17.00
CA LEU A 244 -21.51 -51.68 17.72
C LEU A 244 -22.36 -52.61 16.83
N LEU A 245 -22.60 -52.22 15.57
CA LEU A 245 -23.35 -53.05 14.62
C LEU A 245 -22.67 -54.40 14.35
N LEU A 246 -21.34 -54.44 14.23
CA LEU A 246 -20.61 -55.69 14.06
C LEU A 246 -20.74 -56.61 15.28
N ILE A 247 -20.64 -56.07 16.49
CA ILE A 247 -20.82 -56.85 17.73
C ILE A 247 -22.24 -57.43 17.78
N LEU A 248 -23.25 -56.63 17.45
CA LEU A 248 -24.65 -57.07 17.43
C LEU A 248 -24.88 -58.18 16.39
N ALA A 249 -24.27 -58.05 15.20
CA ALA A 249 -24.32 -59.08 14.17
C ALA A 249 -23.69 -60.41 14.64
N VAL A 250 -22.53 -60.37 15.31
CA VAL A 250 -21.89 -61.56 15.87
C VAL A 250 -22.78 -62.23 16.91
N ILE A 251 -23.35 -61.46 17.85
CA ILE A 251 -24.28 -62.00 18.87
C ILE A 251 -25.47 -62.70 18.20
N LEU A 252 -26.08 -62.06 17.19
CA LEU A 252 -27.20 -62.66 16.44
C LEU A 252 -26.79 -63.96 15.76
N THR A 253 -25.61 -64.03 15.13
CA THR A 253 -25.15 -65.27 14.50
C THR A 253 -24.96 -66.41 15.50
N ILE A 254 -24.44 -66.13 16.69
CA ILE A 254 -24.26 -67.14 17.75
C ILE A 254 -25.61 -67.67 18.22
N VAL A 255 -26.58 -66.78 18.46
CA VAL A 255 -27.93 -67.16 18.88
C VAL A 255 -28.62 -68.03 17.83
N ILE A 256 -28.50 -67.68 16.54
CA ILE A 256 -29.08 -68.46 15.46
C ILE A 256 -28.42 -69.85 15.37
N LEU A 257 -27.09 -69.94 15.46
CA LEU A 257 -26.39 -71.22 15.44
C LEU A 257 -26.75 -72.11 16.63
N ALA A 258 -26.92 -71.54 17.82
CA ALA A 258 -27.35 -72.29 19.00
C ALA A 258 -28.75 -72.90 18.79
N ILE A 259 -29.70 -72.15 18.22
CA ILE A 259 -31.06 -72.63 17.95
C ILE A 259 -31.10 -73.70 16.86
N VAL A 260 -30.18 -73.67 15.88
CA VAL A 260 -30.17 -74.61 14.75
C VAL A 260 -29.39 -75.90 15.05
N LEU A 261 -28.42 -75.86 15.97
CA LEU A 261 -27.56 -76.99 16.34
C LEU A 261 -28.02 -77.74 17.60
N ASP A 262 -28.95 -77.17 18.38
CA ASP A 262 -29.81 -77.90 19.34
C ASP A 262 -31.01 -78.55 18.60
#